data_AF-A0A6J7FJQ8-F1
#
_entry.id   AF-A0A6J7FJQ8-F1
#
_cell.length_a   1.000
_cell.length_b   1.000
_cell.length_c   1.000
_cell.angle_alpha   90.00
_cell.angle_beta   90.00
_cell.angle_gamma   90.00
#
_symmetry.space_group_name_H-M   'P 1'
#
loop_
_entity.id
_entity.type
_entity.pdbx_description
1 polymer ?
#
loop_
_entity_poly.entity_id
_entity_poly.type
_entity_poly.pdbx_seq_one_letter_code
_entity_poly.pdbx_strand_id
1 'polypeptide(L)'
;MTNNDELDQRLAKADPAIKRVVPELSEDILTSAIAADSKLTLRARFGLLSQNLRRASLGLAVGGSAAAVAVAMVLTSAPTPLIQLSGLQRSANPESASASMDGGADKMMMMPYMNFEYVAGPDLSSETSSGQVFRLVRQSTPEEVLANVAAVFGVEGTVKNYPDFSETNPGYFFGQSDDPWGYDGKNPVISLWWSGTASWNYSNPIAYPESKCEETDSDGNCTTWTEFQPTPELLPSKEEAIAKALEVFNATGLNVTESEIRIDASEWGVSASASMYVDGQPTNVEWYLGWSSTGVLSYAGGHSVAAKAMGTFDTISALSAVDRLADWRWSGSPSSLFYQRFQPQVFAEPAPYVKSGEATSDSESSDSSIAIDPMPGEEFVPETVTLTILESESALLSIWDASGEVWLVPGYILVNDQGWFGAVISLIEGVIELPKETEVDIMPLPADDTGVSNK
;
A
#
# COMPACT_ATOMS: atom_id res chain seq x y z
N MET A 1 4.96 -51.82 14.31
CA MET A 1 5.63 -51.06 15.38
C MET A 1 6.14 -49.80 14.73
N THR A 2 5.36 -48.74 14.86
CA THR A 2 5.40 -47.53 14.02
C THR A 2 5.72 -46.34 14.91
N ASN A 3 6.67 -45.52 14.45
CA ASN A 3 7.27 -44.33 15.10
C ASN A 3 6.31 -43.21 15.54
N ASN A 4 4.99 -43.40 15.47
CA ASN A 4 3.99 -42.38 15.82
C ASN A 4 3.57 -42.42 17.30
N ASP A 5 3.65 -43.58 17.97
CA ASP A 5 3.24 -43.69 19.38
C ASP A 5 4.12 -42.87 20.34
N GLU A 6 5.39 -42.66 19.99
CA GLU A 6 6.33 -41.92 20.83
C GLU A 6 6.15 -40.40 20.72
N LEU A 7 5.73 -39.90 19.55
CA LEU A 7 5.45 -38.49 19.32
C LEU A 7 4.14 -38.07 19.99
N ASP A 8 3.10 -38.92 19.90
CA ASP A 8 1.81 -38.69 20.53
C ASP A 8 1.92 -38.71 22.08
N GLN A 9 2.77 -39.58 22.63
CA GLN A 9 3.05 -39.58 24.07
C GLN A 9 3.82 -38.34 24.53
N ARG A 10 4.68 -37.76 23.68
CA ARG A 10 5.41 -36.51 23.99
C ARG A 10 4.51 -35.29 23.93
N LEU A 11 3.58 -35.23 22.98
CA LEU A 11 2.57 -34.18 22.87
C LEU A 11 1.59 -34.22 24.06
N ALA A 12 1.12 -35.40 24.47
CA ALA A 12 0.27 -35.55 25.64
C ALA A 12 0.97 -35.15 26.95
N LYS A 13 2.29 -35.33 27.06
CA LYS A 13 3.08 -34.89 28.24
C LYS A 13 3.40 -33.39 28.25
N ALA A 14 3.30 -32.72 27.11
CA ALA A 14 3.66 -31.32 26.93
C ALA A 14 2.47 -30.36 27.06
N ASP A 15 1.24 -30.85 27.23
CA ASP A 15 0.05 -30.02 27.40
C ASP A 15 0.04 -29.30 28.76
N PRO A 16 0.18 -27.95 28.80
CA PRO A 16 0.13 -27.17 30.03
C PRO A 16 -1.28 -27.10 30.66
N ALA A 17 -2.33 -27.57 29.97
CA ALA A 17 -3.69 -27.64 30.52
C ALA A 17 -3.87 -28.77 31.56
N ILE A 18 -3.05 -29.82 31.51
CA ILE A 18 -3.15 -30.97 32.44
C ILE A 18 -2.75 -30.60 33.89
N LYS A 19 -2.02 -29.50 34.09
CA LYS A 19 -1.56 -29.04 35.42
C LYS A 19 -2.35 -27.87 36.00
N ARG A 20 -3.43 -27.42 35.37
CA ARG A 20 -4.28 -26.36 35.93
C ARG A 20 -5.48 -26.97 36.64
N VAL A 21 -5.43 -27.00 37.97
CA VAL A 21 -6.65 -27.05 38.77
C VAL A 21 -7.37 -25.74 38.53
N VAL A 22 -8.47 -25.80 37.78
CA VAL A 22 -9.39 -24.67 37.58
C VAL A 22 -9.98 -24.32 38.95
N PRO A 23 -9.90 -23.07 39.43
CA PRO A 23 -10.61 -22.69 40.64
C PRO A 23 -12.12 -22.74 40.37
N GLU A 24 -12.88 -23.44 41.21
CA GLU A 24 -14.35 -23.44 41.13
C GLU A 24 -14.88 -22.02 41.33
N LEU A 25 -15.66 -21.55 40.35
CA LEU A 25 -16.42 -20.31 40.44
C LEU A 25 -17.54 -20.49 41.47
N SER A 26 -17.47 -19.78 42.60
CA SER A 26 -18.56 -19.76 43.57
C SER A 26 -19.71 -18.86 43.08
N GLU A 27 -20.95 -19.32 43.27
CA GLU A 27 -22.17 -18.63 42.84
C GLU A 27 -22.34 -17.22 43.47
N ASP A 28 -21.61 -16.92 44.54
CA ASP A 28 -21.66 -15.62 45.23
C ASP A 28 -21.08 -14.47 44.37
N ILE A 29 -20.12 -14.75 43.48
CA ILE A 29 -19.52 -13.72 42.60
C ILE A 29 -20.47 -13.34 41.46
N LEU A 30 -21.18 -14.32 40.88
CA LEU A 30 -22.20 -14.08 39.85
C LEU A 30 -23.40 -13.30 40.39
N THR A 31 -23.76 -13.52 41.66
CA THR A 31 -24.89 -12.84 42.30
C THR A 31 -24.56 -11.37 42.63
N SER A 32 -23.29 -11.05 42.88
CA SER A 32 -22.84 -9.68 43.17
C SER A 32 -22.71 -8.78 41.92
N ALA A 33 -22.53 -9.36 40.73
CA ALA A 33 -22.43 -8.63 39.47
C ALA A 33 -23.80 -8.29 38.84
N ILE A 34 -24.86 -9.01 39.21
CA ILE A 34 -26.22 -8.86 38.64
C ILE A 34 -27.11 -7.94 39.50
N ALA A 35 -26.75 -7.68 40.76
CA ALA A 35 -27.55 -6.86 41.68
C ALA A 35 -27.23 -5.35 41.68
N ALA A 36 -26.28 -4.89 40.86
CA ALA A 36 -25.87 -3.49 40.80
C ALA A 36 -26.39 -2.77 39.55
N ASP A 37 -27.64 -3.01 39.17
CA ASP A 37 -28.31 -2.15 38.19
C ASP A 37 -29.80 -2.02 38.50
N SER A 38 -30.18 -0.98 39.26
CA SER A 38 -31.48 -0.32 39.09
C SER A 38 -31.61 0.98 39.89
N LYS A 39 -32.10 2.03 39.19
CA LYS A 39 -32.77 3.26 39.66
C LYS A 39 -31.89 4.48 40.00
N LEU A 40 -31.51 5.23 38.96
CA LEU A 40 -31.30 6.68 39.06
C LEU A 40 -32.48 7.43 38.44
N THR A 41 -33.24 8.13 39.28
CA THR A 41 -34.46 8.87 38.92
C THR A 41 -34.17 10.20 38.22
N LEU A 42 -35.06 10.57 37.30
CA LEU A 42 -35.06 11.71 36.37
C LEU A 42 -34.90 13.14 37.00
N ARG A 43 -34.81 13.26 38.33
CA ARG A 43 -34.64 14.54 39.05
C ARG A 43 -33.19 14.97 39.27
N ALA A 44 -32.21 14.13 38.93
CA ALA A 44 -30.77 14.46 39.01
C ALA A 44 -30.20 15.07 37.71
N ARG A 45 -31.02 15.23 36.65
CA ARG A 45 -30.57 15.70 35.32
C ARG A 45 -30.95 17.16 34.97
N PHE A 46 -31.58 17.91 35.88
CA PHE A 46 -32.07 19.28 35.59
C PHE A 46 -31.66 20.35 36.64
N GLY A 47 -30.50 20.20 37.26
CA GLY A 47 -29.94 21.23 38.15
C GLY A 47 -28.46 21.38 37.92
N LEU A 48 -28.09 22.32 37.05
CA LEU A 48 -26.81 23.06 36.94
C LEU A 48 -26.57 23.49 35.48
N LEU A 49 -27.54 24.21 34.93
CA LEU A 49 -27.37 25.09 33.77
C LEU A 49 -27.83 26.49 34.20
N SER A 50 -27.01 27.15 35.01
CA SER A 50 -27.02 28.61 35.13
C SER A 50 -25.83 29.08 35.94
N GLN A 51 -25.00 29.91 35.30
CA GLN A 51 -24.18 31.02 35.85
C GLN A 51 -22.73 31.02 35.32
N ASN A 52 -22.61 31.46 34.07
CA ASN A 52 -21.91 32.68 33.68
C ASN A 52 -20.56 33.07 34.35
N LEU A 53 -19.62 33.33 33.44
CA LEU A 53 -18.70 34.49 33.37
C LEU A 53 -17.32 34.40 34.06
N ARG A 54 -16.32 34.34 33.15
CA ARG A 54 -15.18 35.26 32.99
C ARG A 54 -14.10 35.35 34.08
N ARG A 55 -12.89 35.06 33.57
CA ARG A 55 -11.60 35.76 33.74
C ARG A 55 -10.81 35.57 35.04
N ALA A 56 -9.57 35.15 34.78
CA ALA A 56 -8.31 35.71 35.28
C ALA A 56 -7.65 35.13 36.55
N SER A 57 -6.37 34.79 36.32
CA SER A 57 -5.16 35.07 37.11
C SER A 57 -4.85 34.25 38.36
N LEU A 58 -3.70 33.55 38.24
CA LEU A 58 -2.52 33.56 39.13
C LEU A 58 -2.72 33.52 40.65
N GLY A 59 -2.08 32.51 41.26
CA GLY A 59 -1.16 32.77 42.37
C GLY A 59 -1.48 32.10 43.72
N LEU A 60 -0.72 31.02 43.98
CA LEU A 60 -0.05 30.65 45.24
C LEU A 60 -0.86 30.31 46.52
N ALA A 61 -0.75 29.01 46.89
CA ALA A 61 -0.33 28.41 48.17
C ALA A 61 -1.00 28.90 49.48
N VAL A 62 -1.44 28.07 50.43
CA VAL A 62 -0.73 26.98 51.14
C VAL A 62 -1.75 26.07 51.87
N GLY A 63 -1.50 24.75 51.89
CA GLY A 63 -1.71 23.92 53.08
C GLY A 63 -2.76 22.80 52.99
N GLY A 64 -2.34 21.56 52.75
CA GLY A 64 -3.18 20.37 52.92
C GLY A 64 -2.68 19.13 52.18
N SER A 65 -1.67 18.47 52.75
CA SER A 65 -0.94 17.28 52.30
C SER A 65 -1.78 16.12 51.71
N ALA A 66 -1.45 15.69 50.49
CA ALA A 66 -1.17 14.29 50.09
C ALA A 66 -0.86 14.24 48.57
N ALA A 67 0.30 14.76 48.17
CA ALA A 67 0.83 14.55 46.82
C ALA A 67 1.51 13.18 46.78
N ALA A 68 0.90 12.20 46.11
CA ALA A 68 1.62 11.04 45.63
C ALA A 68 2.50 11.50 44.47
N VAL A 69 3.75 11.86 44.76
CA VAL A 69 4.80 11.99 43.74
C VAL A 69 5.07 10.57 43.25
N ALA A 70 4.49 10.22 42.11
CA ALA A 70 4.91 9.05 41.36
C ALA A 70 6.33 9.32 40.83
N VAL A 71 7.33 8.86 41.57
CA VAL A 71 8.65 8.60 41.00
C VAL A 71 8.42 7.48 40.01
N ALA A 72 8.28 7.82 38.73
CA ALA A 72 8.38 6.86 37.66
C ALA A 72 9.79 6.26 37.74
N MET A 73 9.90 5.06 38.31
CA MET A 73 11.08 4.24 38.10
C MET A 73 11.13 3.97 36.61
N VAL A 74 12.08 4.61 35.93
CA VAL A 74 12.51 4.21 34.59
C VAL A 74 13.17 2.84 34.77
N LEU A 75 12.36 1.78 34.66
CA LEU A 75 12.88 0.48 34.30
C LEU A 75 13.38 0.64 32.87
N THR A 76 14.70 0.67 32.70
CA THR A 76 15.34 0.56 31.39
C THR A 76 15.12 -0.86 30.87
N SER A 77 13.89 -1.18 30.44
CA SER A 77 13.73 -2.13 29.35
C SER A 77 14.34 -1.45 28.13
N ALA A 78 15.26 -2.12 27.44
CA ALA A 78 15.67 -1.68 26.11
C ALA A 78 14.39 -1.35 25.31
N PRO A 79 14.30 -0.20 24.64
CA PRO A 79 13.10 0.16 23.89
C PRO A 79 12.86 -0.96 22.89
N THR A 80 11.77 -1.72 23.10
CA THR A 80 11.30 -2.63 22.07
C THR A 80 10.87 -1.76 20.89
N PRO A 81 11.36 -2.05 19.68
CA PRO A 81 11.00 -1.27 18.50
C PRO A 81 9.48 -1.29 18.32
N LEU A 82 8.91 -0.15 17.92
CA LEU A 82 7.48 -0.04 17.69
C LEU A 82 7.05 -0.87 16.47
N ILE A 83 7.89 -0.86 15.44
CA ILE A 83 7.63 -1.50 14.14
C ILE A 83 8.78 -2.45 13.85
N GLN A 84 8.47 -3.71 13.56
CA GLN A 84 9.44 -4.65 12.98
C GLN A 84 9.19 -4.71 11.49
N LEU A 85 10.12 -4.22 10.67
CA LEU A 85 9.91 -4.17 9.22
C LEU A 85 9.88 -5.58 8.61
N SER A 86 9.05 -5.73 7.58
CA SER A 86 9.07 -6.92 6.74
C SER A 86 10.33 -6.99 5.87
N GLY A 87 10.83 -8.20 5.61
CA GLY A 87 11.91 -8.42 4.64
C GLY A 87 11.48 -8.26 3.17
N LEU A 88 10.20 -7.98 2.91
CA LEU A 88 9.63 -7.84 1.57
C LEU A 88 9.43 -6.37 1.17
N GLN A 89 10.04 -5.42 1.89
CA GLN A 89 9.92 -4.01 1.55
C GLN A 89 10.59 -3.76 0.19
N ARG A 90 9.77 -3.49 -0.82
CA ARG A 90 10.26 -3.17 -2.16
C ARG A 90 10.70 -1.71 -2.16
N SER A 91 11.91 -1.44 -2.64
CA SER A 91 12.40 -0.06 -2.68
C SER A 91 11.47 0.80 -3.54
N ALA A 92 11.07 1.95 -2.99
CA ALA A 92 10.26 2.95 -3.68
C ALA A 92 11.11 3.88 -4.56
N ASN A 93 12.44 3.74 -4.52
CA ASN A 93 13.37 4.54 -5.31
C ASN A 93 13.53 3.89 -6.70
N PRO A 94 13.04 4.53 -7.78
CA PRO A 94 13.06 3.96 -9.12
C PRO A 94 14.48 3.60 -9.61
N GLU A 95 15.50 4.28 -9.10
CA GLU A 95 16.92 4.06 -9.45
C GLU A 95 17.50 2.82 -8.75
N SER A 96 17.05 2.50 -7.54
CA SER A 96 17.47 1.30 -6.79
C SER A 96 16.72 0.03 -7.19
N ALA A 97 15.67 0.16 -8.02
CA ALA A 97 14.98 -0.99 -8.62
C ALA A 97 15.88 -1.78 -9.59
N SER A 98 17.03 -1.21 -9.98
CA SER A 98 18.08 -1.91 -10.72
C SER A 98 18.85 -2.94 -9.89
N ALA A 99 18.80 -2.88 -8.55
CA ALA A 99 19.55 -3.76 -7.66
C ALA A 99 18.73 -4.96 -7.12
N SER A 100 17.44 -5.09 -7.48
CA SER A 100 16.59 -6.19 -7.01
C SER A 100 15.70 -6.72 -8.13
N MET A 101 16.30 -7.52 -9.02
CA MET A 101 15.60 -8.35 -10.00
C MET A 101 15.71 -9.84 -9.63
N ASP A 102 14.74 -10.32 -8.85
CA ASP A 102 14.34 -11.73 -8.89
C ASP A 102 13.07 -11.81 -9.76
N GLY A 103 13.21 -12.36 -10.97
CA GLY A 103 12.10 -12.56 -11.90
C GLY A 103 12.50 -12.67 -13.38
N GLY A 104 12.81 -13.89 -13.83
CA GLY A 104 12.76 -14.29 -15.26
C GLY A 104 14.03 -14.05 -16.08
N ALA A 105 14.92 -15.03 -16.09
CA ALA A 105 16.31 -14.93 -16.56
C ALA A 105 16.55 -14.76 -18.07
N ASP A 106 15.56 -14.86 -18.96
CA ASP A 106 15.90 -15.11 -20.37
C ASP A 106 15.67 -13.96 -21.36
N LYS A 107 15.16 -12.78 -20.93
CA LYS A 107 14.89 -11.67 -21.88
C LYS A 107 15.24 -10.25 -21.43
N MET A 108 15.84 -10.06 -20.25
CA MET A 108 16.33 -8.75 -19.79
C MET A 108 17.86 -8.72 -19.86
N MET A 109 18.41 -8.85 -21.08
CA MET A 109 19.84 -8.70 -21.32
C MET A 109 20.24 -7.23 -21.10
N MET A 110 20.93 -6.99 -19.99
CA MET A 110 21.99 -5.98 -19.83
C MET A 110 21.56 -4.50 -19.81
N MET A 111 20.75 -4.10 -18.82
CA MET A 111 20.97 -2.76 -18.25
C MET A 111 22.27 -2.83 -17.44
N PRO A 112 23.30 -2.01 -17.75
CA PRO A 112 24.54 -2.02 -16.98
C PRO A 112 24.26 -1.74 -15.50
N TYR A 113 24.88 -2.51 -14.60
CA TYR A 113 24.83 -2.26 -13.16
C TYR A 113 25.47 -0.89 -12.88
N MET A 114 24.65 0.14 -12.71
CA MET A 114 25.08 1.48 -12.30
C MET A 114 25.09 1.54 -10.78
N ASN A 115 26.17 2.03 -10.18
CA ASN A 115 26.19 2.32 -8.76
C ASN A 115 25.79 3.78 -8.55
N PHE A 116 24.84 4.05 -7.66
CA PHE A 116 24.46 5.41 -7.32
C PHE A 116 25.09 5.83 -6.00
N GLU A 117 25.77 6.98 -6.02
CA GLU A 117 26.28 7.63 -4.81
C GLU A 117 25.46 8.90 -4.56
N TYR A 118 24.86 9.01 -3.39
CA TYR A 118 24.02 10.16 -3.03
C TYR A 118 24.81 11.16 -2.20
N VAL A 119 24.84 12.42 -2.63
CA VAL A 119 25.53 13.51 -1.93
C VAL A 119 24.53 14.59 -1.56
N ALA A 120 24.58 15.04 -0.30
CA ALA A 120 23.72 16.11 0.18
C ALA A 120 24.12 17.47 -0.44
N GLY A 121 23.16 18.15 -1.06
CA GLY A 121 23.32 19.52 -1.52
C GLY A 121 23.39 20.52 -0.36
N PRO A 122 23.92 21.74 -0.60
CA PRO A 122 24.18 22.74 0.44
C PRO A 122 22.92 23.34 1.08
N ASP A 123 21.77 23.24 0.40
CA ASP A 123 20.51 23.87 0.80
C ASP A 123 19.60 22.94 1.64
N LEU A 124 20.02 21.69 1.85
CA LEU A 124 19.28 20.74 2.68
C LEU A 124 19.33 21.13 4.16
N SER A 125 18.17 21.10 4.81
CA SER A 125 18.07 21.45 6.23
C SER A 125 18.79 20.43 7.12
N SER A 126 19.53 20.95 8.10
CA SER A 126 20.13 20.17 9.19
C SER A 126 19.26 20.13 10.45
N GLU A 127 18.07 20.75 10.42
CA GLU A 127 17.13 20.75 11.54
C GLU A 127 16.43 19.40 11.69
N THR A 128 16.41 18.88 12.91
CA THR A 128 15.59 17.71 13.29
C THR A 128 14.17 18.15 13.61
N SER A 129 13.20 17.23 13.50
CA SER A 129 11.80 17.49 13.81
C SER A 129 11.19 16.32 14.58
N SER A 130 9.88 16.29 14.66
CA SER A 130 9.11 15.14 15.12
C SER A 130 7.90 14.95 14.21
N GLY A 131 7.45 13.71 14.06
CA GLY A 131 6.32 13.37 13.20
C GLY A 131 5.41 12.31 13.83
N GLN A 132 4.15 12.37 13.45
CA GLN A 132 3.14 11.43 13.92
C GLN A 132 3.25 10.12 13.12
N VAL A 133 3.29 9.00 13.84
CA VAL A 133 3.21 7.65 13.27
C VAL A 133 1.78 7.14 13.37
N PHE A 134 1.31 6.48 12.31
CA PHE A 134 -0.01 5.88 12.25
C PHE A 134 0.07 4.40 11.87
N ARG A 135 -0.83 3.60 12.43
CA ARG A 135 -1.12 2.25 11.95
C ARG A 135 -2.42 2.27 11.16
N LEU A 136 -2.45 1.62 10.01
CA LEU A 136 -3.68 1.41 9.26
C LEU A 136 -4.42 0.22 9.85
N VAL A 137 -5.60 0.48 10.39
CA VAL A 137 -6.43 -0.52 11.07
C VAL A 137 -7.64 -0.82 10.19
N ARG A 138 -7.83 -2.10 9.87
CA ARG A 138 -8.97 -2.58 9.11
C ARG A 138 -10.29 -2.17 9.76
N GLN A 139 -11.25 -1.75 8.95
CA GLN A 139 -12.58 -1.36 9.38
C GLN A 139 -13.60 -2.43 8.99
N SER A 140 -14.65 -2.60 9.81
CA SER A 140 -15.77 -3.51 9.52
C SER A 140 -15.34 -4.99 9.42
N THR A 141 -16.25 -5.86 8.95
CA THR A 141 -15.95 -7.25 8.59
C THR A 141 -15.83 -7.43 7.07
N PRO A 142 -15.19 -8.51 6.58
CA PRO A 142 -15.14 -8.81 5.15
C PRO A 142 -16.51 -8.80 4.46
N GLU A 143 -17.52 -9.37 5.13
CA GLU A 143 -18.89 -9.46 4.61
C GLU A 143 -19.55 -8.08 4.52
N GLU A 144 -19.34 -7.22 5.51
CA GLU A 144 -19.86 -5.84 5.51
C GLU A 144 -19.21 -5.01 4.39
N VAL A 145 -17.90 -5.15 4.18
CA VAL A 145 -17.18 -4.47 3.09
C VAL A 145 -17.70 -4.93 1.74
N LEU A 146 -17.76 -6.24 1.50
CA LEU A 146 -18.27 -6.79 0.25
C LEU A 146 -19.72 -6.38 -0.01
N ALA A 147 -20.59 -6.43 1.00
CA ALA A 147 -21.98 -6.02 0.87
C ALA A 147 -22.13 -4.53 0.53
N ASN A 148 -21.34 -3.66 1.16
CA ASN A 148 -21.36 -2.22 0.86
C ASN A 148 -20.88 -1.95 -0.57
N VAL A 149 -19.74 -2.52 -0.96
CA VAL A 149 -19.20 -2.37 -2.32
C VAL A 149 -20.18 -2.94 -3.37
N ALA A 150 -20.78 -4.10 -3.10
CA ALA A 150 -21.79 -4.70 -3.98
C ALA A 150 -23.02 -3.80 -4.16
N ALA A 151 -23.47 -3.15 -3.09
CA ALA A 151 -24.58 -2.20 -3.17
C ALA A 151 -24.25 -0.97 -4.04
N VAL A 152 -23.02 -0.45 -3.95
CA VAL A 152 -22.56 0.70 -4.75
C VAL A 152 -22.52 0.38 -6.24
N PHE A 153 -22.06 -0.82 -6.61
CA PHE A 153 -21.93 -1.24 -8.01
C PHE A 153 -23.14 -2.03 -8.55
N GLY A 154 -24.14 -2.30 -7.71
CA GLY A 154 -25.32 -3.09 -8.10
C GLY A 154 -24.97 -4.54 -8.44
N VAL A 155 -23.95 -5.11 -7.81
CA VAL A 155 -23.55 -6.50 -8.03
C VAL A 155 -24.44 -7.40 -7.19
N GLU A 156 -25.05 -8.40 -7.82
CA GLU A 156 -25.78 -9.45 -7.14
C GLU A 156 -24.88 -10.68 -6.92
N GLY A 157 -25.12 -11.44 -5.86
CA GLY A 157 -24.33 -12.63 -5.61
C GLY A 157 -24.26 -13.05 -4.16
N THR A 158 -23.27 -13.88 -3.87
CA THR A 158 -22.95 -14.38 -2.52
C THR A 158 -21.47 -14.25 -2.25
N VAL A 159 -21.11 -14.08 -0.97
CA VAL A 159 -19.71 -14.14 -0.53
C VAL A 159 -19.19 -15.57 -0.64
N LYS A 160 -18.01 -15.73 -1.24
CA LYS A 160 -17.26 -16.99 -1.34
C LYS A 160 -15.79 -16.73 -0.99
N ASN A 161 -15.09 -17.75 -0.49
CA ASN A 161 -13.66 -17.69 -0.21
C ASN A 161 -12.85 -18.10 -1.44
N TYR A 162 -11.72 -17.45 -1.66
CA TYR A 162 -10.72 -17.97 -2.58
C TYR A 162 -10.01 -19.19 -1.96
N PRO A 163 -9.81 -20.27 -2.74
CA PRO A 163 -9.32 -21.54 -2.21
C PRO A 163 -7.84 -21.52 -1.77
N ASP A 164 -7.00 -20.71 -2.43
CA ASP A 164 -5.54 -20.75 -2.24
C ASP A 164 -5.03 -19.74 -1.19
N PHE A 165 -5.93 -19.02 -0.53
CA PHE A 165 -5.56 -18.04 0.49
C PHE A 165 -5.48 -18.67 1.87
N SER A 166 -4.43 -18.31 2.62
CA SER A 166 -4.25 -18.76 4.00
C SER A 166 -5.34 -18.20 4.93
N GLU A 167 -5.67 -18.91 6.01
CA GLU A 167 -6.60 -18.41 7.04
C GLU A 167 -6.13 -17.09 7.69
N THR A 168 -4.81 -16.85 7.72
CA THR A 168 -4.21 -15.62 8.27
C THR A 168 -4.29 -14.42 7.34
N ASN A 169 -4.41 -14.66 6.03
CA ASN A 169 -4.57 -13.63 4.99
C ASN A 169 -5.66 -14.09 4.01
N PRO A 170 -6.93 -14.11 4.43
CA PRO A 170 -7.98 -14.69 3.62
C PRO A 170 -8.36 -13.76 2.46
N GLY A 171 -8.68 -14.37 1.33
CA GLY A 171 -9.23 -13.71 0.16
C GLY A 171 -10.69 -14.10 -0.04
N TYR A 172 -11.53 -13.14 -0.41
CA TYR A 172 -12.96 -13.33 -0.66
C TYR A 172 -13.35 -12.78 -2.01
N PHE A 173 -14.44 -13.29 -2.57
CA PHE A 173 -15.13 -12.63 -3.66
C PHE A 173 -16.64 -12.62 -3.48
N PHE A 174 -17.30 -11.67 -4.12
CA PHE A 174 -18.74 -11.52 -4.18
C PHE A 174 -19.16 -11.41 -5.65
N GLY A 175 -20.08 -12.28 -6.07
CA GLY A 175 -20.62 -12.30 -7.43
C GLY A 175 -21.51 -13.51 -7.68
N GLN A 176 -22.00 -13.63 -8.92
CA GLN A 176 -22.87 -14.73 -9.36
C GLN A 176 -22.11 -15.97 -9.85
N SER A 177 -20.80 -15.85 -10.08
CA SER A 177 -20.00 -16.94 -10.63
C SER A 177 -19.91 -18.13 -9.67
N ASP A 178 -20.08 -19.33 -10.22
CA ASP A 178 -19.81 -20.60 -9.54
C ASP A 178 -18.34 -21.05 -9.67
N ASP A 179 -17.55 -20.33 -10.46
CA ASP A 179 -16.11 -20.53 -10.52
C ASP A 179 -15.47 -20.20 -9.14
N PRO A 180 -14.55 -21.04 -8.62
CA PRO A 180 -13.87 -20.79 -7.34
C PRO A 180 -13.05 -19.50 -7.30
N TRP A 181 -12.75 -18.91 -8.45
CA TRP A 181 -12.04 -17.64 -8.58
C TRP A 181 -12.96 -16.46 -8.90
N GLY A 182 -14.27 -16.69 -8.96
CA GLY A 182 -15.27 -15.66 -9.20
C GLY A 182 -15.31 -15.15 -10.63
N TYR A 183 -14.56 -15.76 -11.56
CA TYR A 183 -14.47 -15.31 -12.95
C TYR A 183 -15.25 -16.24 -13.88
N ASP A 184 -16.39 -15.77 -14.39
CA ASP A 184 -17.16 -16.46 -15.43
C ASP A 184 -17.11 -15.75 -16.80
N GLY A 185 -16.34 -14.66 -16.87
CA GLY A 185 -16.22 -13.80 -18.05
C GLY A 185 -17.49 -13.02 -18.41
N LYS A 186 -18.54 -13.05 -17.58
CA LYS A 186 -19.86 -12.51 -17.92
C LYS A 186 -20.40 -11.57 -16.87
N ASN A 187 -20.24 -11.88 -15.59
CA ASN A 187 -20.82 -11.11 -14.51
C ASN A 187 -19.73 -10.29 -13.80
N PRO A 188 -20.05 -9.09 -13.32
CA PRO A 188 -19.15 -8.36 -12.46
C PRO A 188 -18.85 -9.14 -11.17
N VAL A 189 -17.62 -8.99 -10.68
CA VAL A 189 -17.14 -9.62 -9.45
C VAL A 189 -16.44 -8.57 -8.59
N ILE A 190 -16.61 -8.70 -7.27
CA ILE A 190 -15.87 -7.91 -6.29
C ILE A 190 -14.94 -8.85 -5.54
N SER A 191 -13.65 -8.62 -5.63
CA SER A 191 -12.62 -9.32 -4.86
C SER A 191 -12.24 -8.50 -3.64
N LEU A 192 -11.92 -9.17 -2.53
CA LEU A 192 -11.44 -8.56 -1.29
C LEU A 192 -10.26 -9.36 -0.75
N TRP A 193 -9.13 -8.69 -0.53
CA TRP A 193 -7.97 -9.25 0.14
C TRP A 193 -7.93 -8.76 1.58
N TRP A 194 -8.20 -9.64 2.54
CA TRP A 194 -8.28 -9.26 3.95
C TRP A 194 -6.93 -9.32 4.66
N SER A 195 -5.95 -8.61 4.11
CA SER A 195 -4.60 -8.42 4.64
C SER A 195 -4.17 -6.98 4.41
N GLY A 196 -3.16 -6.48 5.13
CA GLY A 196 -2.67 -5.11 4.97
C GLY A 196 -3.77 -4.06 5.08
N THR A 197 -4.08 -3.41 3.95
CA THR A 197 -5.08 -2.33 3.84
C THR A 197 -6.52 -2.80 3.58
N ALA A 198 -6.78 -4.11 3.61
CA ALA A 198 -8.07 -4.69 3.23
C ALA A 198 -8.56 -4.17 1.87
N SER A 199 -7.74 -4.39 0.84
CA SER A 199 -8.03 -3.88 -0.51
C SER A 199 -9.17 -4.64 -1.15
N TRP A 200 -10.04 -3.93 -1.84
CA TRP A 200 -11.11 -4.50 -2.64
C TRP A 200 -10.98 -4.05 -4.09
N ASN A 201 -11.46 -4.88 -5.02
CA ASN A 201 -11.45 -4.60 -6.44
C ASN A 201 -12.75 -5.08 -7.09
N TYR A 202 -13.47 -4.19 -7.74
CA TYR A 202 -14.53 -4.47 -8.68
C TYR A 202 -13.95 -4.72 -10.08
N SER A 203 -14.42 -5.76 -10.75
CA SER A 203 -14.07 -6.06 -12.14
C SER A 203 -15.33 -6.39 -12.93
N ASN A 204 -15.45 -5.82 -14.13
CA ASN A 204 -16.54 -6.06 -15.06
C ASN A 204 -16.00 -6.63 -16.38
N PRO A 205 -16.10 -7.95 -16.61
CA PRO A 205 -15.54 -8.57 -17.81
C PRO A 205 -16.24 -8.12 -19.10
N ILE A 206 -17.52 -7.69 -19.05
CA ILE A 206 -18.24 -7.19 -20.23
C ILE A 206 -17.59 -5.93 -20.81
N ALA A 207 -16.85 -5.17 -19.99
CA ALA A 207 -16.15 -3.99 -20.45
C ALA A 207 -14.98 -4.30 -21.42
N TYR A 208 -14.60 -5.57 -21.56
CA TYR A 208 -13.53 -6.04 -22.44
C TYR A 208 -14.12 -7.03 -23.46
N PRO A 209 -14.72 -6.54 -24.55
CA PRO A 209 -15.32 -7.42 -25.55
C PRO A 209 -14.26 -8.30 -26.21
N GLU A 210 -14.60 -9.58 -26.41
CA GLU A 210 -13.73 -10.52 -27.10
C GLU A 210 -13.44 -10.03 -28.53
N SER A 211 -12.17 -10.12 -28.93
CA SER A 211 -11.76 -9.89 -30.31
C SER A 211 -12.47 -10.89 -31.23
N LYS A 212 -13.02 -10.38 -32.33
CA LYS A 212 -13.67 -11.25 -33.33
C LYS A 212 -12.60 -11.90 -34.19
N CYS A 213 -12.69 -13.21 -34.38
CA CYS A 213 -11.83 -13.91 -35.32
C CYS A 213 -12.25 -13.60 -36.76
N GLU A 214 -11.30 -13.19 -37.60
CA GLU A 214 -11.52 -12.92 -39.02
C GLU A 214 -11.14 -14.10 -39.90
N GLU A 215 -10.02 -14.76 -39.58
CA GLU A 215 -9.50 -15.88 -40.35
C GLU A 215 -9.04 -17.02 -39.44
N THR A 216 -9.28 -18.25 -39.88
CA THR A 216 -8.85 -19.48 -39.19
C THR A 216 -7.98 -20.34 -40.09
N ASP A 217 -7.01 -21.05 -39.51
CA ASP A 217 -6.20 -22.04 -40.21
C ASP A 217 -7.00 -23.33 -40.52
N SER A 218 -6.33 -24.32 -41.12
CA SER A 218 -6.92 -25.63 -41.45
C SER A 218 -7.34 -26.45 -40.24
N ASP A 219 -6.79 -26.15 -39.06
CA ASP A 219 -7.06 -26.83 -37.81
C ASP A 219 -8.15 -26.12 -36.99
N GLY A 220 -8.67 -24.98 -37.50
CA GLY A 220 -9.72 -24.19 -36.88
C GLY A 220 -9.23 -23.19 -35.83
N ASN A 221 -7.91 -22.97 -35.73
CA ASN A 221 -7.37 -21.95 -34.84
C ASN A 221 -7.45 -20.58 -35.51
N CYS A 222 -7.79 -19.55 -34.74
CA CYS A 222 -7.81 -18.18 -35.24
C CYS A 222 -6.38 -17.70 -35.55
N THR A 223 -6.15 -17.24 -36.78
CA THR A 223 -4.86 -16.69 -37.22
C THR A 223 -4.89 -15.17 -37.33
N THR A 224 -6.08 -14.59 -37.54
CA THR A 224 -6.27 -13.15 -37.75
C THR A 224 -7.45 -12.68 -36.90
N TRP A 225 -7.23 -11.63 -36.11
CA TRP A 225 -8.23 -11.04 -35.22
C TRP A 225 -8.61 -9.65 -35.71
N THR A 226 -9.88 -9.28 -35.59
CA THR A 226 -10.33 -7.90 -35.83
C THR A 226 -9.61 -6.99 -34.84
N GLU A 227 -8.92 -6.00 -35.38
CA GLU A 227 -8.30 -4.95 -34.57
C GLU A 227 -9.38 -4.17 -33.81
N PHE A 228 -9.24 -4.07 -32.50
CA PHE A 228 -10.16 -3.31 -31.67
C PHE A 228 -9.94 -1.82 -31.90
N GLN A 229 -10.98 -1.10 -32.31
CA GLN A 229 -10.95 0.34 -32.48
C GLN A 229 -11.55 1.01 -31.24
N PRO A 230 -10.88 2.01 -30.62
CA PRO A 230 -11.46 2.74 -29.51
C PRO A 230 -12.75 3.47 -29.93
N THR A 231 -13.68 3.63 -28.99
CA THR A 231 -14.91 4.41 -29.19
C THR A 231 -14.98 5.58 -28.19
N PRO A 232 -14.13 6.62 -28.35
CA PRO A 232 -13.99 7.70 -27.38
C PRO A 232 -15.27 8.50 -27.18
N GLU A 233 -16.19 8.46 -28.15
CA GLU A 233 -17.51 9.09 -28.07
C GLU A 233 -18.43 8.46 -27.02
N LEU A 234 -18.12 7.25 -26.54
CA LEU A 234 -18.84 6.56 -25.47
C LEU A 234 -18.24 6.81 -24.08
N LEU A 235 -17.03 7.38 -24.01
CA LEU A 235 -16.37 7.66 -22.74
C LEU A 235 -17.09 8.78 -21.97
N PRO A 236 -17.13 8.72 -20.63
CA PRO A 236 -17.74 9.76 -19.83
C PRO A 236 -16.99 11.10 -19.99
N SER A 237 -17.71 12.20 -19.81
CA SER A 237 -17.07 13.51 -19.64
C SER A 237 -16.25 13.54 -18.34
N LYS A 238 -15.36 14.53 -18.22
CA LYS A 238 -14.60 14.76 -16.99
C LYS A 238 -15.54 14.97 -15.80
N GLU A 239 -16.60 15.76 -15.98
CA GLU A 239 -17.59 16.05 -14.94
C GLU A 239 -18.37 14.79 -14.54
N GLU A 240 -18.74 13.95 -15.51
CA GLU A 240 -19.42 12.67 -15.26
C GLU A 240 -18.51 11.69 -14.50
N ALA A 241 -17.24 11.60 -14.89
CA ALA A 241 -16.25 10.77 -14.22
C ALA A 241 -16.00 11.22 -12.78
N ILE A 242 -15.84 12.54 -12.54
CA ILE A 242 -15.70 13.12 -11.21
C ILE A 242 -16.95 12.86 -10.36
N ALA A 243 -18.14 13.07 -10.91
CA ALA A 243 -19.39 12.84 -10.18
C ALA A 243 -19.52 11.38 -9.73
N LYS A 244 -19.19 10.42 -10.62
CA LYS A 244 -19.20 9.00 -10.27
C LYS A 244 -18.11 8.64 -9.27
N ALA A 245 -16.92 9.22 -9.40
CA ALA A 245 -15.83 9.03 -8.45
C ALA A 245 -16.20 9.53 -7.05
N LEU A 246 -16.80 10.72 -6.93
CA LEU A 246 -17.31 11.24 -5.65
C LEU A 246 -18.32 10.29 -5.02
N GLU A 247 -19.28 9.80 -5.80
CA GLU A 247 -20.29 8.84 -5.32
C GLU A 247 -19.62 7.58 -4.75
N VAL A 248 -18.76 6.94 -5.56
CA VAL A 248 -18.12 5.67 -5.20
C VAL A 248 -17.15 5.84 -4.04
N PHE A 249 -16.25 6.83 -4.10
CA PHE A 249 -15.21 7.03 -3.08
C PHE A 249 -15.83 7.34 -1.71
N ASN A 250 -16.81 8.26 -1.66
CA ASN A 250 -17.48 8.58 -0.41
C ASN A 250 -18.29 7.39 0.14
N ALA A 251 -18.99 6.64 -0.72
CA ALA A 251 -19.77 5.48 -0.29
C ALA A 251 -18.90 4.30 0.21
N THR A 252 -17.67 4.21 -0.27
CA THR A 252 -16.74 3.11 0.07
C THR A 252 -15.65 3.50 1.08
N GLY A 253 -15.78 4.68 1.70
CA GLY A 253 -14.99 5.04 2.89
C GLY A 253 -13.92 6.12 2.69
N LEU A 254 -13.77 6.69 1.48
CA LEU A 254 -12.87 7.80 1.20
C LEU A 254 -13.65 9.11 1.06
N ASN A 255 -13.56 9.97 2.08
CA ASN A 255 -14.16 11.30 2.03
C ASN A 255 -13.28 12.26 1.22
N VAL A 256 -13.74 12.65 0.03
CA VAL A 256 -13.01 13.52 -0.91
C VAL A 256 -13.90 14.55 -1.57
N THR A 257 -13.26 15.62 -2.02
CA THR A 257 -13.82 16.71 -2.81
C THR A 257 -13.42 16.59 -4.28
N GLU A 258 -14.11 17.32 -5.15
CA GLU A 258 -13.82 17.35 -6.59
C GLU A 258 -12.36 17.71 -6.90
N SER A 259 -11.78 18.66 -6.17
CA SER A 259 -10.39 19.10 -6.37
C SER A 259 -9.34 18.06 -6.02
N GLU A 260 -9.70 17.02 -5.27
CA GLU A 260 -8.80 15.95 -4.85
C GLU A 260 -8.85 14.75 -5.82
N ILE A 261 -9.78 14.73 -6.76
CA ILE A 261 -9.93 13.67 -7.75
C ILE A 261 -9.07 14.00 -8.97
N ARG A 262 -8.18 13.07 -9.30
CA ARG A 262 -7.39 13.10 -10.52
C ARG A 262 -8.09 12.33 -11.62
N ILE A 263 -8.05 12.88 -12.82
CA ILE A 263 -8.59 12.25 -14.02
C ILE A 263 -7.44 12.01 -14.99
N ASP A 264 -7.34 10.78 -15.47
CA ASP A 264 -6.52 10.39 -16.61
C ASP A 264 -7.47 9.93 -17.73
N ALA A 265 -7.27 10.43 -18.95
CA ALA A 265 -8.17 10.17 -20.06
C ALA A 265 -7.40 10.06 -21.37
N SER A 266 -7.78 9.07 -22.17
CA SER A 266 -7.31 8.85 -23.54
C SER A 266 -8.45 8.32 -24.39
N GLU A 267 -8.19 8.05 -25.67
CA GLU A 267 -9.15 7.34 -26.53
C GLU A 267 -9.47 5.92 -26.03
N TRP A 268 -8.57 5.33 -25.22
CA TRP A 268 -8.67 3.96 -24.72
C TRP A 268 -9.42 3.82 -23.41
N GLY A 269 -9.72 4.93 -22.73
CA GLY A 269 -10.41 4.90 -21.45
C GLY A 269 -10.31 6.20 -20.68
N VAL A 270 -11.13 6.28 -19.63
CA VAL A 270 -11.07 7.32 -18.61
C VAL A 270 -10.85 6.64 -17.27
N SER A 271 -10.02 7.20 -16.41
CA SER A 271 -9.89 6.76 -15.02
C SER A 271 -9.93 7.94 -14.07
N ALA A 272 -10.45 7.68 -12.87
CA ALA A 272 -10.49 8.62 -11.77
C ALA A 272 -9.78 7.99 -10.58
N SER A 273 -8.96 8.77 -9.87
CA SER A 273 -8.27 8.31 -8.66
C SER A 273 -8.14 9.41 -7.61
N ALA A 274 -8.10 9.02 -6.35
CA ALA A 274 -7.85 9.94 -5.23
C ALA A 274 -7.12 9.22 -4.09
N SER A 275 -6.19 9.93 -3.44
CA SER A 275 -5.43 9.40 -2.30
C SER A 275 -6.16 9.68 -0.98
N MET A 276 -6.01 8.77 -0.01
CA MET A 276 -6.38 9.03 1.37
C MET A 276 -5.41 10.04 1.99
N TYR A 277 -5.97 11.05 2.66
CA TYR A 277 -5.21 12.01 3.44
C TYR A 277 -5.21 11.65 4.92
N VAL A 278 -4.05 11.74 5.55
CA VAL A 278 -3.86 11.57 6.99
C VAL A 278 -3.06 12.75 7.51
N ASP A 279 -3.61 13.46 8.50
CA ASP A 279 -2.99 14.66 9.08
C ASP A 279 -2.59 15.72 8.03
N GLY A 280 -3.46 15.91 7.03
CA GLY A 280 -3.25 16.86 5.93
C GLY A 280 -2.23 16.43 4.88
N GLN A 281 -1.66 15.23 4.98
CA GLN A 281 -0.70 14.70 4.00
C GLN A 281 -1.30 13.55 3.19
N PRO A 282 -1.02 13.47 1.87
CA PRO A 282 -1.49 12.36 1.04
C PRO A 282 -0.70 11.09 1.34
N THR A 283 -1.36 9.95 1.21
CA THR A 283 -0.76 8.62 1.38
C THR A 283 -0.75 7.86 0.04
N ASN A 284 -0.12 6.69 0.01
CA ASN A 284 -0.19 5.78 -1.15
C ASN A 284 -1.44 4.87 -1.15
N VAL A 285 -2.37 5.08 -0.22
CA VAL A 285 -3.63 4.34 -0.11
C VAL A 285 -4.65 5.09 -0.95
N GLU A 286 -5.08 4.50 -2.06
CA GLU A 286 -5.84 5.22 -3.09
C GLU A 286 -7.09 4.47 -3.50
N TRP A 287 -8.11 5.24 -3.86
CA TRP A 287 -9.29 4.72 -4.53
C TRP A 287 -9.18 5.07 -6.00
N TYR A 288 -9.69 4.18 -6.83
CA TYR A 288 -9.68 4.37 -8.27
C TYR A 288 -10.91 3.73 -8.91
N LEU A 289 -11.28 4.22 -10.09
CA LEU A 289 -12.19 3.55 -11.00
C LEU A 289 -11.87 3.92 -12.44
N GLY A 290 -12.26 3.07 -13.38
CA GLY A 290 -12.00 3.30 -14.78
C GLY A 290 -13.08 2.74 -15.69
N TRP A 291 -13.18 3.38 -16.85
CA TRP A 291 -14.01 3.00 -17.96
C TRP A 291 -13.11 2.52 -19.09
N SER A 292 -13.48 1.41 -19.72
CA SER A 292 -12.79 0.96 -20.93
C SER A 292 -13.19 1.83 -22.13
N SER A 293 -12.49 1.64 -23.23
CA SER A 293 -12.74 2.25 -24.55
C SER A 293 -14.18 2.14 -25.05
N THR A 294 -14.99 1.23 -24.48
CA THR A 294 -16.42 1.04 -24.81
C THR A 294 -17.37 1.94 -24.00
N GLY A 295 -16.84 2.78 -23.10
CA GLY A 295 -17.64 3.61 -22.19
C GLY A 295 -18.22 2.84 -20.99
N VAL A 296 -17.93 1.54 -20.86
CA VAL A 296 -18.41 0.71 -19.76
C VAL A 296 -17.43 0.80 -18.59
N LEU A 297 -17.98 1.01 -17.38
CA LEU A 297 -17.19 0.93 -16.14
C LEU A 297 -16.58 -0.48 -16.01
N SER A 298 -15.26 -0.55 -16.10
CA SER A 298 -14.50 -1.79 -16.23
C SER A 298 -13.91 -2.25 -14.91
N TYR A 299 -13.41 -1.32 -14.10
CA TYR A 299 -12.79 -1.63 -12.82
C TYR A 299 -13.01 -0.51 -11.80
N ALA A 300 -12.92 -0.88 -10.53
CA ALA A 300 -12.78 0.06 -9.43
C ALA A 300 -12.05 -0.62 -8.27
N GLY A 301 -11.39 0.14 -7.43
CA GLY A 301 -10.71 -0.39 -6.26
C GLY A 301 -10.54 0.63 -5.17
N GLY A 302 -10.24 0.12 -3.99
CA GLY A 302 -10.03 0.92 -2.80
C GLY A 302 -9.69 0.05 -1.62
N HIS A 303 -9.87 0.61 -0.42
CA HIS A 303 -9.40 0.00 0.82
C HIS A 303 -10.47 0.04 1.91
N SER A 304 -10.28 -0.73 2.97
CA SER A 304 -11.15 -0.69 4.16
C SER A 304 -10.30 -0.55 5.42
N VAL A 305 -9.73 0.64 5.61
CA VAL A 305 -8.85 0.97 6.73
C VAL A 305 -9.08 2.39 7.24
N ALA A 306 -8.72 2.63 8.50
CA ALA A 306 -8.52 3.96 9.05
C ALA A 306 -7.14 4.08 9.70
N ALA A 307 -6.60 5.29 9.65
CA ALA A 307 -5.36 5.63 10.33
C ALA A 307 -5.61 5.80 11.84
N LYS A 308 -4.91 5.01 12.65
CA LYS A 308 -4.87 5.13 14.10
C LYS A 308 -3.52 5.72 14.51
N ALA A 309 -3.55 6.86 15.19
CA ALA A 309 -2.35 7.50 15.73
C ALA A 309 -1.67 6.59 16.78
N MET A 310 -0.36 6.38 16.62
CA MET A 310 0.45 5.50 17.48
C MET A 310 1.47 6.26 18.34
N GLY A 311 1.70 7.53 18.04
CA GLY A 311 2.55 8.44 18.81
C GLY A 311 3.32 9.40 17.93
N THR A 312 3.87 10.44 18.54
CA THR A 312 4.80 11.36 17.90
C THR A 312 6.22 10.94 18.24
N PHE A 313 7.09 10.88 17.24
CA PHE A 313 8.47 10.42 17.38
C PHE A 313 9.42 11.40 16.72
N ASP A 314 10.64 11.51 17.25
CA ASP A 314 11.66 12.37 16.69
C ASP A 314 12.09 11.88 15.29
N THR A 315 12.45 12.83 14.43
CA THR A 315 12.95 12.59 13.09
C THR A 315 14.36 13.16 12.93
N ILE A 316 15.17 12.49 12.12
CA ILE A 316 16.43 13.04 11.63
C ILE A 316 16.17 14.21 10.67
N SER A 317 17.20 14.99 10.38
CA SER A 317 17.13 16.07 9.41
C SER A 317 17.11 15.55 7.97
N ALA A 318 16.66 16.38 7.03
CA ALA A 318 16.71 16.05 5.61
C ALA A 318 18.14 15.79 5.12
N LEU A 319 19.12 16.56 5.62
CA LEU A 319 20.53 16.36 5.32
C LEU A 319 21.02 14.98 5.77
N SER A 320 20.69 14.56 6.99
CA SER A 320 21.06 13.23 7.48
C SER A 320 20.29 12.09 6.80
N ALA A 321 19.12 12.36 6.22
CA ALA A 321 18.33 11.35 5.55
C ALA A 321 18.92 10.94 4.18
N VAL A 322 19.82 11.75 3.59
CA VAL A 322 20.53 11.40 2.35
C VAL A 322 21.33 10.12 2.51
N ASP A 323 21.98 9.92 3.67
CA ASP A 323 22.76 8.71 3.97
C ASP A 323 21.90 7.43 3.96
N ARG A 324 20.57 7.56 4.12
CA ARG A 324 19.63 6.43 4.08
C ARG A 324 19.23 6.01 2.66
N LEU A 325 19.48 6.82 1.63
CA LEU A 325 19.08 6.50 0.26
C LEU A 325 19.76 5.23 -0.30
N ALA A 326 20.98 4.95 0.17
CA ALA A 326 21.74 3.77 -0.22
C ALA A 326 21.23 2.47 0.42
N ASP A 327 20.41 2.54 1.47
CA ASP A 327 19.89 1.38 2.19
C ASP A 327 18.38 1.26 1.98
N TRP A 328 17.99 0.34 1.10
CA TRP A 328 16.60 0.07 0.72
C TRP A 328 15.67 -0.20 1.92
N ARG A 329 16.20 -0.63 3.06
CA ARG A 329 15.40 -0.91 4.26
C ARG A 329 14.80 0.36 4.85
N TRP A 330 15.40 1.51 4.58
CA TRP A 330 14.89 2.82 4.96
C TRP A 330 13.94 3.43 3.93
N SER A 331 13.70 2.76 2.80
CA SER A 331 12.73 3.23 1.81
C SER A 331 11.29 3.03 2.29
N GLY A 332 10.40 3.93 1.91
CA GLY A 332 8.96 3.77 2.14
C GLY A 332 8.17 4.24 0.94
N SER A 333 6.94 3.75 0.78
CA SER A 333 6.12 4.08 -0.40
C SER A 333 5.39 5.42 -0.22
N PRO A 334 5.68 6.44 -1.04
CA PRO A 334 5.00 7.72 -0.97
C PRO A 334 3.70 7.71 -1.79
N SER A 335 2.88 8.76 -1.63
CA SER A 335 1.70 8.97 -2.48
C SER A 335 2.06 9.00 -3.96
N SER A 336 1.15 8.52 -4.82
CA SER A 336 1.31 8.58 -6.28
C SER A 336 1.44 10.02 -6.81
N LEU A 337 0.99 11.02 -6.03
CA LEU A 337 1.14 12.44 -6.33
C LEU A 337 2.60 12.88 -6.51
N PHE A 338 3.54 12.25 -5.79
CA PHE A 338 4.96 12.56 -5.94
C PHE A 338 5.50 12.01 -7.26
N TYR A 339 5.11 10.80 -7.65
CA TYR A 339 5.46 10.25 -8.97
C TYR A 339 4.88 11.08 -10.10
N GLN A 340 3.63 11.54 -9.99
CA GLN A 340 3.04 12.44 -11.00
C GLN A 340 3.76 13.78 -11.11
N ARG A 341 4.31 14.30 -10.01
CA ARG A 341 5.03 15.59 -9.97
C ARG A 341 6.44 15.49 -10.53
N PHE A 342 7.15 14.41 -10.22
CA PHE A 342 8.61 14.32 -10.44
C PHE A 342 9.02 13.32 -11.51
N GLN A 343 8.17 12.36 -11.88
CA GLN A 343 8.45 11.55 -13.07
C GLN A 343 8.04 12.33 -14.31
N PRO A 344 8.98 12.57 -15.26
CA PRO A 344 8.60 13.08 -16.56
C PRO A 344 7.58 12.11 -17.17
N GLN A 345 6.44 12.63 -17.58
CA GLN A 345 5.46 11.90 -18.36
C GLN A 345 6.15 11.48 -19.66
N VAL A 346 6.69 10.25 -19.71
CA VAL A 346 7.19 9.62 -20.96
C VAL A 346 6.01 9.24 -21.85
N PHE A 347 4.79 9.31 -21.32
CA PHE A 347 3.56 9.42 -22.11
C PHE A 347 3.27 10.90 -22.31
N ALA A 348 2.86 11.30 -23.51
CA ALA A 348 2.56 12.67 -23.88
C ALA A 348 1.80 13.44 -22.78
N GLU A 349 1.97 14.77 -22.73
CA GLU A 349 1.11 15.64 -21.91
C GLU A 349 -0.34 15.14 -21.96
N PRO A 350 -1.07 15.09 -20.83
CA PRO A 350 -2.48 14.71 -20.86
C PRO A 350 -3.15 15.63 -21.88
N ALA A 351 -3.48 15.06 -23.04
CA ALA A 351 -4.05 15.83 -24.13
C ALA A 351 -5.29 16.51 -23.54
N PRO A 352 -5.40 17.85 -23.59
CA PRO A 352 -6.62 18.48 -23.16
C PRO A 352 -7.75 17.91 -24.03
N TYR A 353 -8.59 17.08 -23.42
CA TYR A 353 -9.73 16.51 -24.12
C TYR A 353 -10.66 17.65 -24.54
N VAL A 354 -10.66 17.93 -25.84
CA VAL A 354 -11.66 18.78 -26.50
C VAL A 354 -12.39 17.87 -27.47
N LYS A 355 -13.73 17.81 -27.33
CA LYS A 355 -14.60 17.11 -28.27
C LYS A 355 -14.26 17.57 -29.71
N SER A 356 -13.78 16.61 -30.51
CA SER A 356 -13.01 16.76 -31.75
C SER A 356 -13.41 17.92 -32.69
N GLY A 357 -12.39 18.63 -33.18
CA GLY A 357 -12.43 19.45 -34.39
C GLY A 357 -11.02 19.86 -34.83
N GLU A 358 -10.55 19.26 -35.93
CA GLU A 358 -9.35 19.57 -36.71
C GLU A 358 -7.99 19.03 -36.18
N ALA A 359 -7.51 17.98 -36.85
CA ALA A 359 -6.20 17.38 -36.67
C ALA A 359 -5.15 18.11 -37.54
N THR A 360 -4.02 18.44 -36.93
CA THR A 360 -2.78 18.73 -37.67
C THR A 360 -1.69 17.85 -37.09
N SER A 361 -1.30 16.85 -37.88
CA SER A 361 -0.17 15.94 -37.65
C SER A 361 1.11 16.65 -38.07
N ASP A 362 2.10 16.68 -37.19
CA ASP A 362 3.53 16.61 -37.57
C ASP A 362 4.33 16.09 -36.37
N SER A 363 4.97 14.93 -36.52
CA SER A 363 5.95 14.41 -35.57
C SER A 363 7.15 13.90 -36.37
N GLU A 364 8.26 14.63 -36.28
CA GLU A 364 9.57 14.19 -36.79
C GLU A 364 10.24 13.29 -35.73
N SER A 365 10.64 12.10 -36.15
CA SER A 365 11.44 11.14 -35.38
C SER A 365 12.92 11.47 -35.51
N SER A 366 13.59 11.87 -34.42
CA SER A 366 15.04 11.94 -34.37
C SER A 366 15.61 10.59 -33.90
N ASP A 367 16.15 9.85 -34.86
CA ASP A 367 16.94 8.64 -34.68
C ASP A 367 18.32 8.98 -34.10
N SER A 368 18.74 8.27 -33.05
CA SER A 368 20.11 8.32 -32.52
C SER A 368 20.45 6.95 -31.94
N SER A 369 20.67 5.98 -32.83
CA SER A 369 21.33 4.73 -32.48
C SER A 369 22.82 4.96 -32.22
N ILE A 370 23.26 4.88 -30.96
CA ILE A 370 24.68 4.64 -30.64
C ILE A 370 24.86 3.12 -30.60
N ALA A 371 25.48 2.56 -31.64
CA ALA A 371 25.91 1.18 -31.66
C ALA A 371 27.17 1.02 -30.82
N ILE A 372 27.10 0.26 -29.73
CA ILE A 372 28.27 -0.23 -28.99
C ILE A 372 28.36 -1.74 -29.29
N ASP A 373 29.34 -2.10 -30.10
CA ASP A 373 29.70 -3.50 -30.39
C ASP A 373 30.53 -4.04 -29.20
N PRO A 374 30.13 -5.12 -28.51
CA PRO A 374 30.87 -5.60 -27.35
C PRO A 374 32.15 -6.33 -27.81
N MET A 375 33.31 -5.74 -27.52
CA MET A 375 34.57 -6.47 -27.52
C MET A 375 34.63 -7.40 -26.30
N PRO A 376 34.93 -8.71 -26.47
CA PRO A 376 35.03 -9.63 -25.35
C PRO A 376 36.39 -9.44 -24.65
N GLY A 377 36.38 -9.02 -23.37
CA GLY A 377 37.56 -9.11 -22.51
C GLY A 377 37.82 -7.96 -21.53
N GLU A 378 36.98 -6.92 -21.46
CA GLU A 378 37.11 -5.91 -20.41
C GLU A 378 36.31 -6.28 -19.17
N GLU A 379 37.00 -6.27 -18.03
CA GLU A 379 36.41 -6.37 -16.70
C GLU A 379 35.48 -5.17 -16.52
N PHE A 380 34.16 -5.40 -16.57
CA PHE A 380 33.16 -4.35 -16.47
C PHE A 380 33.22 -3.71 -15.07
N VAL A 381 33.84 -2.54 -14.96
CA VAL A 381 33.79 -1.72 -13.75
C VAL A 381 32.46 -0.98 -13.77
N PRO A 382 31.56 -1.20 -12.81
CA PRO A 382 30.29 -0.47 -12.77
C PRO A 382 30.57 1.02 -12.66
N GLU A 383 29.97 1.81 -13.55
CA GLU A 383 30.07 3.26 -13.50
C GLU A 383 29.32 3.76 -12.25
N THR A 384 30.01 4.53 -11.42
CA THR A 384 29.39 5.20 -10.28
C THR A 384 28.83 6.54 -10.75
N VAL A 385 27.52 6.71 -10.67
CA VAL A 385 26.83 7.98 -10.90
C VAL A 385 26.62 8.65 -9.55
N THR A 386 27.25 9.80 -9.36
CA THR A 386 26.98 10.66 -8.21
C THR A 386 25.72 11.49 -8.47
N LEU A 387 24.76 11.43 -7.56
CA LEU A 387 23.52 12.18 -7.58
C LEU A 387 23.52 13.18 -6.42
N THR A 388 23.36 14.47 -6.75
CA THR A 388 23.29 15.51 -5.72
C THR A 388 21.84 15.73 -5.33
N ILE A 389 21.51 15.56 -4.05
CA ILE A 389 20.16 15.85 -3.53
C ILE A 389 20.04 17.36 -3.29
N LEU A 390 19.14 18.00 -4.03
CA LEU A 390 18.98 19.45 -4.03
C LEU A 390 17.84 19.90 -3.11
N GLU A 391 16.75 19.14 -3.08
CA GLU A 391 15.53 19.53 -2.38
C GLU A 391 14.97 18.38 -1.53
N SER A 392 14.23 18.76 -0.48
CA SER A 392 13.55 17.81 0.39
C SER A 392 12.14 18.29 0.74
N GLU A 393 11.16 17.40 0.65
CA GLU A 393 9.78 17.63 1.08
C GLU A 393 9.38 16.58 2.12
N SER A 394 8.71 16.99 3.20
CA SER A 394 8.20 16.03 4.21
C SER A 394 6.97 15.31 3.66
N ALA A 395 6.89 14.00 3.89
CA ALA A 395 5.78 13.17 3.45
C ALA A 395 5.45 12.05 4.46
N LEU A 396 4.24 11.50 4.35
CA LEU A 396 3.91 10.21 4.95
C LEU A 396 4.25 9.08 3.99
N LEU A 397 5.09 8.16 4.47
CA LEU A 397 5.49 6.97 3.73
C LEU A 397 4.83 5.73 4.31
N SER A 398 4.33 4.87 3.45
CA SER A 398 3.80 3.57 3.84
C SER A 398 4.91 2.53 3.95
N ILE A 399 4.88 1.76 5.03
CA ILE A 399 5.79 0.64 5.28
C ILE A 399 5.00 -0.58 5.78
N TRP A 400 5.57 -1.76 5.57
CA TRP A 400 4.97 -3.03 5.97
C TRP A 400 5.75 -3.63 7.13
N ASP A 401 5.05 -3.99 8.20
CA ASP A 401 5.66 -4.72 9.29
C ASP A 401 5.70 -6.23 9.02
N ALA A 402 6.47 -6.96 9.85
CA ALA A 402 6.68 -8.39 9.74
C ALA A 402 5.39 -9.22 9.94
N SER A 403 4.34 -8.61 10.50
CA SER A 403 3.02 -9.24 10.65
C SER A 403 2.08 -8.95 9.47
N GLY A 404 2.53 -8.19 8.47
CA GLY A 404 1.75 -7.83 7.29
C GLY A 404 0.83 -6.64 7.49
N GLU A 405 1.04 -5.84 8.53
CA GLU A 405 0.29 -4.61 8.77
C GLU A 405 0.98 -3.41 8.14
N VAL A 406 0.17 -2.43 7.75
CA VAL A 406 0.65 -1.22 7.08
C VAL A 406 0.70 -0.07 8.07
N TRP A 407 1.82 0.65 8.04
CA TRP A 407 2.09 1.81 8.86
C TRP A 407 2.37 3.02 7.97
N LEU A 408 1.92 4.19 8.41
CA LEU A 408 2.32 5.47 7.84
C LEU A 408 3.33 6.12 8.78
N VAL A 409 4.53 6.35 8.26
CA VAL A 409 5.63 6.94 9.01
C VAL A 409 6.11 8.24 8.37
N PRO A 410 6.61 9.19 9.17
CA PRO A 410 7.28 10.37 8.65
C PRO A 410 8.47 9.98 7.77
N GLY A 411 8.60 10.66 6.65
CA GLY A 411 9.72 10.53 5.74
C GLY A 411 9.96 11.79 4.92
N TYR A 412 10.97 11.72 4.05
CA TYR A 412 11.32 12.75 3.10
C TYR A 412 11.24 12.22 1.68
N ILE A 413 10.73 13.07 0.80
CA ILE A 413 10.95 12.99 -0.65
C ILE A 413 12.19 13.82 -0.94
N LEU A 414 13.27 13.17 -1.34
CA LEU A 414 14.57 13.76 -1.61
C LEU A 414 14.77 13.83 -3.12
N VAL A 415 14.78 15.03 -3.68
CA VAL A 415 14.85 15.27 -5.13
C VAL A 415 16.30 15.52 -5.54
N ASN A 416 16.77 14.81 -6.56
CA ASN A 416 18.13 14.90 -7.06
C ASN A 416 18.27 15.94 -8.21
N ASP A 417 19.51 16.20 -8.59
CA ASP A 417 19.92 17.07 -9.69
C ASP A 417 19.51 16.59 -11.09
N GLN A 418 18.96 15.37 -11.19
CA GLN A 418 18.38 14.81 -12.42
C GLN A 418 16.85 14.89 -12.44
N GLY A 419 16.23 15.45 -11.40
CA GLY A 419 14.77 15.61 -11.29
C GLY A 419 14.03 14.37 -10.79
N TRP A 420 14.73 13.29 -10.47
CA TRP A 420 14.17 12.10 -9.83
C TRP A 420 14.12 12.29 -8.32
N PHE A 421 13.37 11.44 -7.63
CA PHE A 421 13.33 11.46 -6.18
C PHE A 421 13.53 10.08 -5.56
N GLY A 422 14.09 10.08 -4.35
CA GLY A 422 14.05 8.96 -3.43
C GLY A 422 13.12 9.25 -2.24
N ALA A 423 12.43 8.23 -1.75
CA ALA A 423 11.54 8.33 -0.60
C ALA A 423 12.13 7.55 0.59
N VAL A 424 12.51 8.27 1.65
CA VAL A 424 13.20 7.70 2.82
C VAL A 424 12.50 8.02 4.11
N ILE A 425 12.44 7.03 5.00
CA ILE A 425 11.88 7.17 6.34
C ILE A 425 12.79 8.10 7.16
N SER A 426 12.21 9.04 7.90
CA SER A 426 12.95 10.05 8.67
C SER A 426 12.96 9.78 10.18
N LEU A 427 12.29 8.73 10.66
CA LEU A 427 12.28 8.37 12.09
C LEU A 427 13.69 8.08 12.62
N ILE A 428 13.97 8.48 13.87
CA ILE A 428 15.21 8.09 14.55
C ILE A 428 15.34 6.57 14.69
N GLU A 429 16.58 6.09 14.82
CA GLU A 429 16.84 4.67 15.07
C GLU A 429 16.18 4.18 16.37
N GLY A 430 15.82 2.90 16.39
CA GLY A 430 15.17 2.26 17.54
C GLY A 430 13.64 2.37 17.55
N VAL A 431 13.03 3.23 16.73
CA VAL A 431 11.57 3.21 16.50
C VAL A 431 11.20 2.04 15.57
N ILE A 432 12.02 1.80 14.57
CA ILE A 432 11.88 0.73 13.59
C ILE A 432 13.03 -0.27 13.74
N GLU A 433 12.71 -1.56 13.79
CA GLU A 433 13.65 -2.65 13.63
C GLU A 433 13.74 -3.04 12.17
N LEU A 434 14.90 -2.87 11.56
CA LEU A 434 15.15 -3.25 10.17
C LEU A 434 15.24 -4.77 10.06
N PRO A 435 14.83 -5.36 8.91
CA PRO A 435 15.10 -6.77 8.66
C PRO A 435 16.61 -7.00 8.63
N LYS A 436 17.04 -8.20 9.02
CA LYS A 436 18.42 -8.63 8.82
C LYS A 436 18.73 -8.55 7.33
N GLU A 437 19.92 -8.08 6.97
CA GLU A 437 20.45 -8.28 5.63
C GLU A 437 20.41 -9.78 5.34
N THR A 438 19.55 -10.18 4.42
CA THR A 438 19.71 -11.48 3.78
C THR A 438 21.00 -11.38 2.99
N GLU A 439 22.09 -11.97 3.49
CA GLU A 439 23.20 -12.38 2.64
C GLU A 439 22.56 -13.21 1.53
N VAL A 440 22.56 -12.68 0.32
CA VAL A 440 22.20 -13.44 -0.86
C VAL A 440 23.31 -14.48 -0.99
N ASP A 441 23.08 -15.66 -0.44
CA ASP A 441 23.93 -16.82 -0.69
C ASP A 441 23.72 -17.16 -2.16
N ILE A 442 24.58 -16.60 -3.01
CA ILE A 442 24.62 -16.92 -4.43
C ILE A 442 25.02 -18.40 -4.48
N MET A 443 24.02 -19.28 -4.48
CA MET A 443 24.25 -20.70 -4.67
C MET A 443 25.11 -20.85 -5.92
N PRO A 444 26.32 -21.44 -5.82
CA PRO A 444 27.13 -21.65 -7.00
C PRO A 444 26.31 -22.46 -7.99
N LEU A 445 26.17 -21.92 -9.21
CA LEU A 445 25.55 -22.64 -10.32
C LEU A 445 26.11 -24.07 -10.34
N PRO A 446 25.26 -25.11 -10.40
CA PRO A 446 25.74 -26.47 -10.49
C PRO A 446 26.65 -26.56 -11.72
N ALA A 447 27.89 -26.95 -11.48
CA ALA A 447 28.86 -27.14 -12.56
C ALA A 447 28.25 -28.10 -13.60
N ASP A 448 28.26 -27.68 -14.86
CA ASP A 448 27.89 -28.52 -16.00
C ASP A 448 28.70 -29.82 -15.95
N ASP A 449 28.07 -30.89 -15.45
CA ASP A 449 28.57 -32.24 -15.64
C ASP A 449 28.25 -32.65 -17.08
N THR A 450 29.10 -32.18 -18.01
CA THR A 450 29.18 -32.74 -19.36
C THR A 450 29.84 -34.12 -19.29
N GLY A 451 29.14 -35.04 -18.63
CA GLY A 451 29.44 -36.47 -18.60
C GLY A 451 29.16 -37.10 -19.96
N VAL A 452 30.17 -37.05 -20.83
CA VAL A 452 30.25 -37.88 -22.04
C VAL A 452 30.16 -39.36 -21.64
N SER A 453 28.99 -39.97 -21.83
CA SER A 453 28.85 -41.43 -21.78
C SER A 453 29.14 -42.02 -23.17
N ASN A 454 30.40 -42.37 -23.39
CA ASN A 454 30.76 -43.36 -24.41
C ASN A 454 30.30 -44.75 -23.92
N LYS A 455 29.23 -45.28 -24.51
CA LYS A 455 29.13 -46.68 -24.97
C LYS A 455 27.90 -46.93 -25.81
#